data_AF-A0A6J3Q3D6-F1
#
_entry.id   AF-A0A6J3Q3D6-F1
#
_cell.length_a   1.000
_cell.length_b   1.000
_cell.length_c   1.000
_cell.angle_alpha   90.00
_cell.angle_beta   90.00
_cell.angle_gamma   90.00
#
_symmetry.space_group_name_H-M   'P 1'
#
loop_
_entity.id
_entity.type
_entity.pdbx_description
1 polymer ?
#
loop_
_entity_poly.entity_id
_entity_poly.type
_entity_poly.pdbx_seq_one_letter_code
_entity_poly.pdbx_strand_id
1 'polypeptide(L)'
;MGPLSPTRTMRLWGPRSLGVALGVFMTIGFALQLWGGPFQRRLPGLQLRQSWASTPGPAVPSCLPRQRLVFLKTHKSGSSSVLSLLHRYGDRHGLRFALPARYQFGYPKLFQASRVKGYRPQGGGTQSPFHILCHHMRFNLKEVRSVEGVDRTGERWAHACSQDHQGRRPQAWRLPRHPLTQELGMGATKVLQVMPSDSFFFSIVRDPAALARSAFSYYKSTSSAFRKSPSLAAFLDNPRAFYQPGARGDHYARNLLWFDFGLPFPPEMRTKRGNPHPPRDPNPPQLPSGVGLRAHTLDPNALFHPVPTVADGHSQTSSSASLDLRSSSFIQWNLAWLDSVFDLVLVAEYFDESLVLLADALCWSLDDVVGFMHNAQAGGGQGGSAVGDGGLTAEDRQLSARARAWNNLDWALYVHFNRSLWARIKQYGQSRLDSAVAELRARREALAKHCLVGGEALDPKYITDRRFRPFQFGSGKVLGYVLQSGLSLQDQEECERLATPELQYKDKLDAKQFPPTVSVPLKTSRLPSP
;
A
#
# COMPACT_ATOMS: atom_id res chain seq x y z
N MET A 1 14.44 -29.59 -66.34
CA MET A 1 13.60 -30.04 -67.47
C MET A 1 12.19 -30.24 -66.92
N GLY A 2 11.17 -29.55 -67.48
CA GLY A 2 9.76 -29.67 -67.04
C GLY A 2 9.09 -30.96 -67.56
N PRO A 3 7.74 -31.05 -67.72
CA PRO A 3 6.72 -30.03 -67.44
C PRO A 3 5.35 -30.54 -66.87
N LEU A 4 4.51 -29.57 -66.46
CA LEU A 4 3.04 -29.37 -66.65
C LEU A 4 1.95 -30.41 -66.24
N SER A 5 0.89 -29.82 -65.66
CA SER A 5 -0.39 -30.35 -65.12
C SER A 5 -1.30 -31.13 -66.08
N PRO A 6 -2.43 -31.68 -65.57
CA PRO A 6 -3.70 -30.98 -65.81
C PRO A 6 -4.70 -30.95 -64.61
N THR A 7 -5.61 -29.99 -64.72
CA THR A 7 -6.76 -29.62 -63.88
C THR A 7 -7.87 -30.68 -63.78
N ARG A 8 -8.51 -30.79 -62.60
CA ARG A 8 -9.88 -31.32 -62.47
C ARG A 8 -10.66 -30.58 -61.37
N THR A 9 -11.84 -30.10 -61.74
CA THR A 9 -12.82 -29.31 -60.98
C THR A 9 -13.56 -30.15 -59.94
N MET A 10 -13.88 -29.59 -58.77
CA MET A 10 -14.83 -30.17 -57.82
C MET A 10 -15.80 -29.12 -57.27
N ARG A 11 -17.06 -29.55 -57.20
CA ARG A 11 -18.30 -28.77 -57.11
C ARG A 11 -18.60 -28.29 -55.69
N LEU A 12 -19.09 -27.04 -55.61
CA LEU A 12 -19.77 -26.43 -54.46
C LEU A 12 -20.95 -27.30 -54.00
N TRP A 13 -21.05 -27.55 -52.70
CA TRP A 13 -22.25 -28.10 -52.06
C TRP A 13 -23.31 -26.99 -51.90
N GLY A 14 -24.52 -27.27 -52.37
CA GLY A 14 -25.64 -26.33 -52.41
C GLY A 14 -26.39 -26.18 -51.07
N PRO A 15 -27.17 -25.09 -50.90
CA PRO A 15 -27.69 -24.58 -49.63
C PRO A 15 -28.90 -25.32 -49.04
N ARG A 16 -29.08 -26.62 -49.33
CA ARG A 16 -30.23 -27.41 -48.83
C ARG A 16 -29.92 -28.29 -47.61
N SER A 17 -28.65 -28.50 -47.27
CA SER A 17 -28.22 -29.31 -46.12
C SER A 17 -28.00 -28.50 -44.83
N LEU A 18 -27.88 -27.17 -44.90
CA LEU A 18 -27.79 -26.31 -43.70
C LEU A 18 -29.16 -26.05 -43.03
N GLY A 19 -30.24 -26.05 -43.82
CA GLY A 19 -31.59 -25.76 -43.33
C GLY A 19 -32.19 -26.86 -42.44
N VAL A 20 -31.79 -28.12 -42.63
CA VAL A 20 -32.29 -29.26 -41.85
C VAL A 20 -31.66 -29.31 -40.45
N ALA A 21 -30.40 -28.88 -40.30
CA ALA A 21 -29.71 -28.86 -39.02
C ALA A 21 -30.22 -27.75 -38.09
N LEU A 22 -30.63 -26.60 -38.63
CA LEU A 22 -31.19 -25.48 -37.85
C LEU A 22 -32.61 -25.75 -37.32
N GLY A 23 -33.40 -26.58 -38.02
CA GLY A 23 -34.77 -26.92 -37.62
C GLY A 23 -34.86 -27.84 -36.39
N VAL A 24 -33.87 -28.71 -36.17
CA VAL A 24 -33.86 -29.69 -35.07
C VAL A 24 -33.45 -29.06 -33.73
N PHE A 25 -32.63 -28.02 -33.73
CA PHE A 25 -32.21 -27.34 -32.49
C PHE A 25 -33.27 -26.38 -31.93
N MET A 26 -34.10 -25.78 -32.79
CA MET A 26 -35.18 -24.88 -32.35
C MET A 26 -36.33 -25.61 -31.66
N THR A 27 -36.61 -26.87 -32.01
CA THR A 27 -37.71 -27.66 -31.41
C THR A 27 -37.34 -28.23 -30.03
N ILE A 28 -36.06 -28.53 -29.78
CA ILE A 28 -35.58 -28.98 -28.46
C ILE A 28 -35.52 -27.81 -27.46
N GLY A 29 -35.19 -26.59 -27.92
CA GLY A 29 -35.19 -25.39 -27.09
C GLY A 29 -36.58 -24.98 -26.61
N PHE A 30 -37.61 -25.14 -27.44
CA PHE A 30 -38.98 -24.73 -27.11
C PHE A 30 -39.70 -25.69 -26.16
N ALA A 31 -39.31 -26.97 -26.13
CA ALA A 31 -39.87 -27.96 -25.20
C ALA A 31 -39.38 -27.77 -23.74
N LEU A 32 -38.20 -27.17 -23.53
CA LEU A 32 -37.65 -26.90 -22.20
C LEU A 32 -38.15 -25.59 -21.58
N GLN A 33 -38.78 -24.71 -22.36
CA GLN A 33 -39.33 -23.42 -21.89
C GLN A 33 -40.83 -23.46 -21.55
N LEU A 34 -41.54 -24.56 -21.85
CA LEU A 34 -42.95 -24.74 -21.51
C LEU A 34 -43.20 -25.51 -20.20
N TRP A 35 -42.14 -25.98 -19.52
CA TRP A 35 -42.24 -26.63 -18.20
C TRP A 35 -41.63 -25.79 -17.07
N GLY A 36 -41.96 -24.50 -17.05
CA GLY A 36 -41.71 -23.60 -15.93
C GLY A 36 -42.87 -23.51 -14.94
N GLY A 37 -42.86 -24.42 -13.93
CA GLY A 37 -43.39 -24.22 -12.56
C GLY A 37 -44.90 -24.43 -12.29
N PRO A 38 -45.37 -24.47 -11.02
CA PRO A 38 -44.66 -24.46 -9.73
C PRO A 38 -45.06 -25.64 -8.80
N PHE A 39 -44.15 -26.19 -7.98
CA PHE A 39 -44.59 -27.03 -6.85
C PHE A 39 -43.62 -26.94 -5.66
N GLN A 40 -43.95 -26.05 -4.73
CA GLN A 40 -43.51 -26.17 -3.35
C GLN A 40 -44.24 -27.37 -2.71
N ARG A 41 -43.50 -28.40 -2.29
CA ARG A 41 -43.85 -29.15 -1.09
C ARG A 41 -42.63 -29.44 -0.23
N ARG A 42 -42.69 -28.83 0.94
CA ARG A 42 -41.91 -28.99 2.15
C ARG A 42 -41.96 -30.44 2.65
N LEU A 43 -40.83 -31.09 2.91
CA LEU A 43 -40.67 -32.15 3.92
C LEU A 43 -39.24 -32.11 4.50
N PRO A 44 -39.05 -32.53 5.77
CA PRO A 44 -38.01 -32.00 6.66
C PRO A 44 -36.81 -32.93 6.84
N GLY A 45 -35.68 -32.34 7.26
CA GLY A 45 -34.75 -32.96 8.19
C GLY A 45 -33.85 -34.08 7.67
N LEU A 46 -32.75 -33.70 7.01
CA LEU A 46 -31.47 -34.40 7.19
C LEU A 46 -30.34 -33.36 7.03
N GLN A 47 -29.93 -32.79 8.16
CA GLN A 47 -28.70 -31.99 8.25
C GLN A 47 -27.51 -32.93 8.00
N LEU A 48 -26.98 -32.91 6.78
CA LEU A 48 -25.64 -33.43 6.53
C LEU A 48 -24.64 -32.43 7.11
N ARG A 49 -24.29 -32.64 8.38
CA ARG A 49 -23.21 -31.94 9.08
C ARG A 49 -21.90 -32.26 8.36
N GLN A 50 -21.47 -31.42 7.43
CA GLN A 50 -20.11 -31.46 6.92
C GLN A 50 -19.18 -30.89 7.99
N SER A 51 -18.72 -31.76 8.89
CA SER A 51 -17.51 -31.51 9.68
C SER A 51 -16.33 -31.56 8.72
N TRP A 52 -15.74 -30.41 8.41
CA TRP A 52 -14.47 -30.33 7.70
C TRP A 52 -13.35 -30.84 8.63
N ALA A 53 -13.11 -32.14 8.62
CA ALA A 53 -11.91 -32.73 9.17
C ALA A 53 -10.85 -32.74 8.06
N SER A 54 -9.89 -31.81 8.13
CA SER A 54 -8.72 -31.78 7.25
C SER A 54 -7.87 -33.03 7.47
N THR A 55 -7.55 -33.76 6.41
CA THR A 55 -6.55 -34.84 6.44
C THR A 55 -5.16 -34.23 6.66
N PRO A 56 -4.30 -34.79 7.54
CA PRO A 56 -2.98 -34.21 7.78
C PRO A 56 -2.04 -34.56 6.62
N GLY A 57 -1.71 -33.55 5.81
CA GLY A 57 -0.53 -33.60 4.94
C GLY A 57 0.77 -33.54 5.76
N PRO A 58 1.94 -33.79 5.14
CA PRO A 58 3.22 -33.81 5.85
C PRO A 58 3.45 -32.49 6.60
N ALA A 59 3.89 -32.59 7.85
CA ALA A 59 4.04 -31.48 8.77
C ALA A 59 5.04 -30.45 8.23
N VAL A 60 4.50 -29.33 7.71
CA VAL A 60 5.26 -28.10 7.47
C VAL A 60 5.84 -27.66 8.82
N PRO A 61 7.13 -27.26 8.92
CA PRO A 61 7.70 -26.79 10.18
C PRO A 61 6.84 -25.65 10.71
N SER A 62 6.20 -25.86 11.86
CA SER A 62 5.30 -24.88 12.45
C SER A 62 6.11 -23.67 12.91
N CYS A 63 6.11 -22.62 12.10
CA CYS A 63 6.63 -21.34 12.54
C CYS A 63 5.57 -20.62 13.38
N LEU A 64 6.00 -19.97 14.46
CA LEU A 64 5.10 -19.29 15.39
C LEU A 64 4.57 -17.99 14.75
N PRO A 65 3.25 -17.74 14.79
CA PRO A 65 2.66 -16.50 14.27
C PRO A 65 3.31 -15.27 14.86
N ARG A 66 3.79 -14.37 14.00
CA ARG A 66 4.40 -13.10 14.44
C ARG A 66 3.30 -12.15 14.92
N GLN A 67 3.51 -11.53 16.07
CA GLN A 67 2.54 -10.60 16.68
C GLN A 67 3.13 -9.21 16.96
N ARG A 68 4.44 -9.05 16.86
CA ARG A 68 5.14 -7.77 17.05
C ARG A 68 5.39 -7.12 15.70
N LEU A 69 4.55 -6.17 15.32
CA LEU A 69 4.43 -5.63 13.97
C LEU A 69 4.56 -4.11 13.95
N VAL A 70 5.35 -3.62 13.00
CA VAL A 70 5.37 -2.20 12.63
C VAL A 70 4.95 -2.08 11.18
N PHE A 71 3.75 -1.55 10.97
CA PHE A 71 3.26 -1.23 9.65
C PHE A 71 3.37 0.28 9.41
N LEU A 72 4.30 0.68 8.54
CA LEU A 72 4.33 2.05 8.06
C LEU A 72 3.25 2.22 6.98
N LYS A 73 2.14 2.82 7.40
CA LYS A 73 1.03 3.16 6.53
C LYS A 73 1.36 4.36 5.64
N THR A 74 1.48 4.14 4.33
CA THR A 74 1.64 5.22 3.33
C THR A 74 0.27 5.72 2.84
N HIS A 75 0.20 6.96 2.37
CA HIS A 75 -1.03 7.55 1.88
C HIS A 75 -1.42 7.01 0.50
N LYS A 76 -2.73 6.87 0.27
CA LYS A 76 -3.35 6.58 -1.05
C LYS A 76 -2.84 5.31 -1.78
N SER A 77 -2.34 4.35 -1.02
CA SER A 77 -1.71 3.10 -1.50
C SER A 77 -2.50 1.81 -1.14
N GLY A 78 -3.77 1.91 -0.73
CA GLY A 78 -4.54 0.75 -0.24
C GLY A 78 -4.20 0.35 1.22
N SER A 79 -3.36 1.13 1.88
CA SER A 79 -2.86 0.88 3.24
C SER A 79 -3.93 0.86 4.33
N SER A 80 -5.15 1.37 4.07
CA SER A 80 -6.28 1.29 5.02
C SER A 80 -6.86 -0.13 5.11
N SER A 81 -6.85 -0.88 4.01
CA SER A 81 -7.24 -2.29 4.00
C SER A 81 -6.28 -3.13 4.84
N VAL A 82 -4.97 -2.90 4.70
CA VAL A 82 -3.92 -3.56 5.49
C VAL A 82 -4.05 -3.20 6.98
N LEU A 83 -4.32 -1.93 7.30
CA LEU A 83 -4.56 -1.51 8.67
C LEU A 83 -5.80 -2.20 9.27
N SER A 84 -6.91 -2.30 8.53
CA SER A 84 -8.12 -3.01 8.98
C SER A 84 -7.83 -4.48 9.29
N LEU A 85 -7.04 -5.14 8.44
CA LEU A 85 -6.55 -6.50 8.67
C LEU A 85 -5.77 -6.61 9.99
N LEU A 86 -4.84 -5.69 10.26
CA LEU A 86 -4.06 -5.68 11.50
C LEU A 86 -4.92 -5.41 12.74
N HIS A 87 -5.91 -4.51 12.63
CA HIS A 87 -6.88 -4.24 13.69
C HIS A 87 -7.66 -5.51 14.06
N ARG A 88 -8.17 -6.24 13.07
CA ARG A 88 -8.90 -7.50 13.30
C ARG A 88 -8.04 -8.58 13.93
N TYR A 89 -6.85 -8.82 13.39
CA TYR A 89 -5.93 -9.80 13.94
C TYR A 89 -5.57 -9.46 15.39
N GLY A 90 -5.17 -8.21 15.65
CA GLY A 90 -4.86 -7.80 17.01
C GLY A 90 -6.05 -7.85 17.98
N ASP A 91 -7.26 -7.50 17.54
CA ASP A 91 -8.47 -7.62 18.38
C ASP A 91 -8.76 -9.07 18.76
N ARG A 92 -8.70 -10.00 17.80
CA ARG A 92 -8.92 -11.45 18.02
C ARG A 92 -7.89 -12.06 18.97
N HIS A 93 -6.64 -11.62 18.89
CA HIS A 93 -5.55 -12.16 19.70
C HIS A 93 -5.26 -11.36 20.97
N GLY A 94 -6.10 -10.37 21.32
CA GLY A 94 -5.92 -9.56 22.53
C GLY A 94 -4.62 -8.72 22.54
N LEU A 95 -4.12 -8.34 21.35
CA LEU A 95 -2.87 -7.63 21.20
C LEU A 95 -2.99 -6.14 21.53
N ARG A 96 -1.94 -5.59 22.12
CA ARG A 96 -1.84 -4.17 22.47
C ARG A 96 -1.36 -3.32 21.30
N PHE A 97 -2.10 -2.27 20.98
CA PHE A 97 -1.76 -1.34 19.91
C PHE A 97 -1.10 -0.07 20.45
N ALA A 98 -0.04 0.38 19.76
CA ALA A 98 0.39 1.76 19.88
C ALA A 98 -0.64 2.63 19.12
N LEU A 99 -1.48 3.34 19.87
CA LEU A 99 -2.58 4.14 19.33
C LEU A 99 -2.26 5.64 19.41
N PRO A 100 -2.60 6.44 18.39
CA PRO A 100 -2.55 7.89 18.49
C PRO A 100 -3.67 8.41 19.39
N ALA A 101 -3.47 9.55 20.04
CA ALA A 101 -4.53 10.24 20.80
C ALA A 101 -5.68 10.78 19.92
N ARG A 102 -5.42 10.94 18.61
CA ARG A 102 -6.41 11.31 17.58
C ARG A 102 -6.42 10.22 16.50
N TYR A 103 -6.52 10.59 15.23
CA TYR A 103 -6.50 9.62 14.11
C TYR A 103 -5.09 9.30 13.60
N GLN A 104 -4.07 10.12 13.88
CA GLN A 104 -2.71 9.97 13.37
C GLN A 104 -1.64 10.51 14.35
N PHE A 105 -0.39 10.11 14.15
CA PHE A 105 0.74 10.48 15.02
C PHE A 105 1.42 11.81 14.63
N GLY A 106 0.67 12.91 14.68
CA GLY A 106 1.25 14.26 14.55
C GLY A 106 1.76 14.65 13.15
N TYR A 107 1.31 13.93 12.11
CA TYR A 107 1.61 14.23 10.71
C TYR A 107 1.24 15.69 10.36
N PRO A 108 2.05 16.45 9.59
CA PRO A 108 3.18 16.00 8.74
C PRO A 108 4.56 16.03 9.40
N LYS A 109 4.64 16.25 10.73
CA LYS A 109 5.92 16.17 11.44
C LYS A 109 6.38 14.72 11.55
N LEU A 110 7.70 14.51 11.66
CA LEU A 110 8.27 13.20 11.95
C LEU A 110 7.63 12.61 13.22
N PHE A 111 7.43 11.30 13.21
CA PHE A 111 6.91 10.54 14.34
C PHE A 111 7.76 10.80 15.58
N GLN A 112 7.09 10.89 16.72
CA GLN A 112 7.68 11.01 18.06
C GLN A 112 6.93 10.04 18.97
N ALA A 113 7.64 9.28 19.79
CA ALA A 113 7.07 8.28 20.67
C ALA A 113 6.05 8.88 21.66
N SER A 114 6.23 10.14 22.06
CA SER A 114 5.28 10.92 22.87
C SER A 114 3.90 11.10 22.23
N ARG A 115 3.73 10.83 20.93
CA ARG A 115 2.44 10.83 20.24
C ARG A 115 1.62 9.57 20.49
N VAL A 116 2.22 8.53 21.05
CA VAL A 116 1.54 7.29 21.41
C VAL A 116 0.80 7.50 22.72
N LYS A 117 -0.52 7.25 22.71
CA LYS A 117 -1.37 7.37 23.89
C LYS A 117 -0.90 6.40 24.97
N GLY A 118 -0.78 6.90 26.20
CA GLY A 118 -0.30 6.10 27.33
C GLY A 118 1.19 5.76 27.30
N TYR A 119 1.97 6.37 26.40
CA TYR A 119 3.43 6.24 26.41
C TYR A 119 4.03 6.94 27.62
N ARG A 120 4.84 6.24 28.41
CA ARG A 120 5.48 6.78 29.62
C ARG A 120 6.99 6.63 29.55
N PRO A 121 7.74 7.73 29.31
CA PRO A 121 9.19 7.67 29.14
C PRO A 121 9.98 7.48 30.45
N GLN A 122 9.39 7.70 31.63
CA GLN A 122 10.12 7.85 32.91
C GLN A 122 9.56 7.04 34.10
N GLY A 123 8.65 6.08 33.88
CA GLY A 123 8.21 5.21 34.98
C GLY A 123 9.26 4.14 35.25
N GLY A 124 9.79 4.05 36.47
CA GLY A 124 10.69 2.97 36.93
C GLY A 124 10.08 1.56 36.94
N GLY A 125 9.05 1.30 36.13
CA GLY A 125 8.46 0.00 35.87
C GLY A 125 8.53 -0.33 34.38
N THR A 126 8.70 -1.62 34.07
CA THR A 126 8.64 -2.15 32.70
C THR A 126 7.25 -1.90 32.10
N GLN A 127 7.08 -0.82 31.33
CA GLN A 127 5.89 -0.68 30.49
C GLN A 127 5.87 -1.88 29.53
N SER A 128 4.82 -2.71 29.60
CA SER A 128 4.68 -3.80 28.63
C SER A 128 4.78 -3.22 27.22
N PRO A 129 5.53 -3.85 26.31
CA PRO A 129 5.68 -3.33 24.96
C PRO A 129 4.34 -3.35 24.21
N PHE A 130 4.22 -2.50 23.20
CA PHE A 130 3.15 -2.61 22.23
C PHE A 130 3.45 -3.76 21.26
N HIS A 131 2.39 -4.40 20.77
CA HIS A 131 2.47 -5.48 19.79
C HIS A 131 2.33 -4.94 18.38
N ILE A 132 1.44 -3.95 18.15
CA ILE A 132 1.18 -3.44 16.81
C ILE A 132 1.25 -1.91 16.77
N LEU A 133 2.08 -1.37 15.86
CA LEU A 133 2.11 0.04 15.50
C LEU A 133 1.77 0.19 14.01
N CYS A 134 0.59 0.70 13.69
CA CYS A 134 0.08 0.68 12.31
C CYS A 134 -0.64 1.95 11.83
N HIS A 135 -0.80 2.99 12.67
CA HIS A 135 -1.53 4.22 12.29
C HIS A 135 -0.64 5.22 11.56
N HIS A 136 -1.26 6.13 10.80
CA HIS A 136 -0.55 7.11 9.99
C HIS A 136 0.49 7.91 10.78
N MET A 137 1.71 7.94 10.25
CA MET A 137 2.83 8.71 10.75
C MET A 137 3.73 9.12 9.59
N ARG A 138 4.62 10.10 9.84
CA ARG A 138 5.81 10.28 9.03
C ARG A 138 6.94 9.53 9.71
N PHE A 139 7.51 8.53 9.06
CA PHE A 139 8.38 7.55 9.72
C PHE A 139 9.61 8.20 10.37
N ASN A 140 9.96 7.71 11.56
CA ASN A 140 11.19 8.09 12.26
C ASN A 140 11.70 6.87 13.02
N LEU A 141 12.66 6.15 12.43
CA LEU A 141 13.15 4.89 12.98
C LEU A 141 13.64 5.05 14.43
N LYS A 142 14.32 6.16 14.75
CA LYS A 142 14.89 6.41 16.10
C LYS A 142 13.82 6.46 17.21
N GLU A 143 12.60 6.84 16.86
CA GLU A 143 11.48 6.94 17.80
C GLU A 143 10.64 5.66 17.84
N VAL A 144 10.65 4.87 16.76
CA VAL A 144 9.99 3.56 16.73
C VAL A 144 10.84 2.50 17.43
N ARG A 145 12.13 2.48 17.09
CA ARG A 145 13.16 1.61 17.65
C ARG A 145 14.23 2.48 18.31
N SER A 146 14.50 2.18 19.57
CA SER A 146 15.74 2.57 20.21
C SER A 146 16.90 1.89 19.51
N VAL A 147 17.85 2.66 18.98
CA VAL A 147 19.18 2.15 18.64
C VAL A 147 19.95 2.18 19.95
N GLU A 148 20.19 1.02 20.56
CA GLU A 148 21.09 0.96 21.69
C GLU A 148 22.45 1.52 21.25
N GLY A 149 22.97 2.46 22.04
CA GLY A 149 24.21 3.16 21.75
C GLY A 149 25.36 2.18 21.56
N VAL A 150 26.13 2.40 20.50
CA VAL A 150 27.43 1.76 20.27
C VAL A 150 28.32 2.11 21.47
N ASP A 151 28.79 1.09 22.19
CA ASP A 151 29.81 1.25 23.23
C ASP A 151 31.13 1.71 22.58
N ARG A 152 31.93 2.51 23.31
CA ARG A 152 33.14 3.21 22.83
C ARG A 152 34.26 2.29 22.35
N THR A 153 34.12 0.98 22.48
CA THR A 153 35.05 -0.01 21.93
C THR A 153 34.45 -0.57 20.63
N GLY A 154 34.91 -0.03 19.50
CA GLY A 154 34.45 -0.36 18.15
C GLY A 154 34.74 -1.80 17.68
N GLU A 155 34.35 -2.83 18.43
CA GLU A 155 34.62 -4.24 18.07
C GLU A 155 33.44 -5.21 18.24
N ARG A 156 32.23 -4.76 18.60
CA ARG A 156 31.11 -5.70 18.85
C ARG A 156 29.91 -5.61 17.91
N TRP A 157 30.15 -5.59 16.59
CA TRP A 157 29.12 -5.95 15.59
C TRP A 157 29.64 -6.79 14.40
N ALA A 158 30.75 -7.53 14.58
CA ALA A 158 31.15 -8.58 13.62
C ALA A 158 30.65 -9.99 13.99
N HIS A 159 30.27 -10.25 15.25
CA HIS A 159 29.98 -11.61 15.73
C HIS A 159 28.52 -11.91 16.11
N ALA A 160 27.62 -10.92 16.14
CA ALA A 160 26.21 -11.13 16.52
C ALA A 160 25.28 -11.52 15.37
N CYS A 161 25.76 -11.58 14.12
CA CYS A 161 25.02 -12.17 12.99
C CYS A 161 25.33 -13.65 12.74
N SER A 162 26.23 -14.25 13.53
CA SER A 162 26.69 -15.64 13.34
C SER A 162 26.29 -16.60 14.47
N GLN A 163 25.65 -16.13 15.54
CA GLN A 163 25.12 -17.02 16.57
C GLN A 163 23.60 -17.13 16.46
N ASP A 164 23.25 -18.18 15.74
CA ASP A 164 22.01 -18.92 15.77
C ASP A 164 21.53 -19.14 17.22
N HIS A 165 20.61 -18.30 17.67
CA HIS A 165 19.68 -18.70 18.73
C HIS A 165 18.34 -19.00 18.08
N GLN A 166 18.18 -20.28 17.75
CA GLN A 166 16.93 -20.99 17.47
C GLN A 166 16.20 -20.57 16.18
N GLY A 167 16.62 -21.14 15.04
CA GLY A 167 15.71 -21.95 14.20
C GLY A 167 14.36 -21.37 13.75
N ARG A 168 14.19 -20.04 13.63
CA ARG A 168 12.89 -19.39 13.30
C ARG A 168 12.96 -18.33 12.18
N ARG A 169 13.73 -18.60 11.13
CA ARG A 169 13.57 -17.90 9.84
C ARG A 169 13.62 -18.95 8.73
N PRO A 170 12.59 -19.07 7.87
CA PRO A 170 12.74 -19.84 6.64
C PRO A 170 13.93 -19.27 5.87
N GLN A 171 14.89 -20.11 5.49
CA GLN A 171 16.07 -19.67 4.73
C GLN A 171 15.67 -18.93 3.43
N ALA A 172 14.46 -19.18 2.92
CA ALA A 172 13.87 -18.61 1.72
C ALA A 172 13.69 -17.09 1.70
N TRP A 173 13.71 -16.38 2.84
CA TRP A 173 13.43 -14.94 2.91
C TRP A 173 14.66 -14.03 3.07
N ARG A 174 15.88 -14.57 2.98
CA ARG A 174 17.11 -13.78 3.12
C ARG A 174 17.56 -13.27 1.74
N LEU A 175 17.23 -12.03 1.39
CA LEU A 175 17.97 -11.32 0.34
C LEU A 175 19.38 -10.98 0.86
N PRO A 176 20.41 -10.98 -0.01
CA PRO A 176 21.76 -10.57 0.38
C PRO A 176 21.72 -9.14 0.93
N ARG A 177 22.09 -8.97 2.20
CA ARG A 177 22.21 -7.64 2.80
C ARG A 177 23.54 -7.04 2.35
N HIS A 178 23.51 -5.88 1.70
CA HIS A 178 24.71 -5.07 1.51
C HIS A 178 25.07 -4.40 2.85
N PRO A 179 26.29 -4.58 3.38
CA PRO A 179 26.74 -3.84 4.55
C PRO A 179 27.00 -2.39 4.15
N LEU A 180 26.13 -1.48 4.57
CA LEU A 180 26.37 -0.04 4.54
C LEU A 180 26.41 0.45 5.99
N THR A 181 27.61 0.46 6.56
CA THR A 181 27.89 1.15 7.83
C THR A 181 28.81 2.32 7.55
N GLN A 182 28.28 3.55 7.67
CA GLN A 182 29.14 4.68 7.99
C GLN A 182 28.47 5.61 9.03
N GLU A 183 29.32 5.98 9.96
CA GLU A 183 29.18 6.66 11.25
C GLU A 183 28.25 7.88 11.32
N LEU A 184 27.42 7.90 12.36
CA LEU A 184 27.03 9.13 13.04
C LEU A 184 27.13 8.89 14.55
N GLY A 185 28.20 9.40 15.15
CA GLY A 185 28.39 9.43 16.59
C GLY A 185 27.34 10.30 17.28
N MET A 186 26.58 9.72 18.21
CA MET A 186 25.72 10.45 19.14
C MET A 186 25.63 9.66 20.44
N GLY A 187 25.87 10.35 21.56
CA GLY A 187 26.00 9.77 22.90
C GLY A 187 24.77 9.00 23.37
N ALA A 188 25.03 7.94 24.14
CA ALA A 188 24.02 7.04 24.68
C ALA A 188 23.18 7.72 25.77
N THR A 189 22.01 8.22 25.40
CA THR A 189 20.86 8.23 26.32
C THR A 189 20.06 6.95 26.07
N LYS A 190 19.64 6.27 27.14
CA LYS A 190 18.84 5.03 27.10
C LYS A 190 17.57 5.28 26.27
N VAL A 191 17.60 4.97 24.97
CA VAL A 191 16.49 5.33 24.08
C VAL A 191 15.32 4.40 24.39
N LEU A 192 14.17 5.03 24.57
CA LEU A 192 12.93 4.44 25.02
C LEU A 192 12.23 3.77 23.84
N GLN A 193 11.69 2.57 24.06
CA GLN A 193 11.19 1.71 23.00
C GLN A 193 9.67 1.80 22.89
N VAL A 194 9.15 2.17 21.71
CA VAL A 194 7.71 1.97 21.40
C VAL A 194 7.48 0.50 21.03
N MET A 195 8.35 -0.04 20.17
CA MET A 195 8.20 -1.38 19.61
C MET A 195 9.46 -2.23 19.84
N PRO A 196 9.32 -3.50 20.28
CA PRO A 196 10.43 -4.43 20.48
C PRO A 196 11.41 -4.51 19.28
N SER A 197 12.68 -4.80 19.54
CA SER A 197 13.73 -4.84 18.50
C SER A 197 13.48 -5.94 17.46
N ASP A 198 12.85 -7.04 17.88
CA ASP A 198 12.48 -8.18 17.04
C ASP A 198 11.16 -8.01 16.27
N SER A 199 10.55 -6.82 16.33
CA SER A 199 9.33 -6.52 15.57
C SER A 199 9.55 -6.67 14.06
N PHE A 200 8.54 -7.16 13.34
CA PHE A 200 8.53 -7.26 11.89
C PHE A 200 8.08 -5.94 11.27
N PHE A 201 8.91 -5.33 10.43
CA PHE A 201 8.66 -4.04 9.80
C PHE A 201 8.18 -4.25 8.38
N PHE A 202 7.03 -3.66 8.04
CA PHE A 202 6.55 -3.68 6.68
C PHE A 202 5.82 -2.40 6.29
N SER A 203 5.69 -2.19 4.99
CA SER A 203 5.01 -1.03 4.42
C SER A 203 4.34 -1.40 3.11
N ILE A 204 3.79 -0.41 2.39
CA ILE A 204 3.17 -0.59 1.08
C ILE A 204 3.48 0.61 0.20
N VAL A 205 3.77 0.37 -1.08
CA VAL A 205 3.97 1.40 -2.10
C VAL A 205 2.95 1.24 -3.23
N ARG A 206 2.84 2.27 -4.07
CA ARG A 206 1.93 2.32 -5.22
C ARG A 206 2.61 3.04 -6.37
N ASP A 207 2.22 2.74 -7.61
CA ASP A 207 2.67 3.50 -8.78
C ASP A 207 2.38 5.00 -8.58
N PRO A 208 3.37 5.90 -8.72
CA PRO A 208 3.21 7.33 -8.47
C PRO A 208 2.21 8.04 -9.39
N ALA A 209 1.95 7.53 -10.61
CA ALA A 209 0.92 8.11 -11.48
C ALA A 209 -0.49 7.78 -10.98
N ALA A 210 -0.74 6.53 -10.59
CA ALA A 210 -2.00 6.14 -9.96
C ALA A 210 -2.19 6.86 -8.61
N LEU A 211 -1.11 6.95 -7.82
CA LEU A 211 -1.07 7.70 -6.57
C LEU A 211 -1.40 9.19 -6.78
N ALA A 212 -0.78 9.85 -7.77
CA ALA A 212 -0.98 11.28 -8.04
C ALA A 212 -2.44 11.60 -8.41
N ARG A 213 -3.11 10.74 -9.21
CA ARG A 213 -4.55 10.86 -9.50
C ARG A 213 -5.39 10.82 -8.22
N SER A 214 -5.14 9.83 -7.36
CA SER A 214 -5.88 9.68 -6.10
C SER A 214 -5.57 10.82 -5.11
N ALA A 215 -4.31 11.25 -5.03
CA ALA A 215 -3.86 12.34 -4.17
C ALA A 215 -4.44 13.69 -4.61
N PHE A 216 -4.44 13.99 -5.91
CA PHE A 216 -4.98 15.23 -6.46
C PHE A 216 -6.47 15.38 -6.14
N SER A 217 -7.26 14.32 -6.36
CA SER A 217 -8.69 14.32 -6.05
C SER A 217 -8.96 14.41 -4.54
N TYR A 218 -8.25 13.62 -3.74
CA TYR A 218 -8.50 13.52 -2.30
C TYR A 218 -8.03 14.78 -1.54
N TYR A 219 -6.85 15.30 -1.87
CA TYR A 219 -6.26 16.47 -1.20
C TYR A 219 -6.52 17.79 -1.93
N LYS A 220 -7.44 17.81 -2.90
CA LYS A 220 -7.79 18.98 -3.72
C LYS A 220 -8.03 20.24 -2.88
N SER A 221 -8.76 20.09 -1.78
CA SER A 221 -9.13 21.20 -0.91
C SER A 221 -8.08 21.52 0.16
N THR A 222 -7.10 20.66 0.43
CA THR A 222 -6.13 20.84 1.54
C THR A 222 -4.72 21.18 1.11
N SER A 223 -4.29 20.69 -0.05
CA SER A 223 -3.04 21.09 -0.69
C SER A 223 -3.25 22.42 -1.41
N SER A 224 -2.42 23.41 -1.10
CA SER A 224 -2.51 24.72 -1.75
C SER A 224 -2.18 24.62 -3.23
N ALA A 225 -1.22 23.77 -3.59
CA ALA A 225 -0.87 23.46 -4.98
C ALA A 225 -2.05 22.86 -5.75
N PHE A 226 -2.71 21.84 -5.18
CA PHE A 226 -3.83 21.19 -5.85
C PHE A 226 -5.06 22.08 -5.94
N ARG A 227 -5.33 22.89 -4.92
CA ARG A 227 -6.47 23.80 -4.89
C ARG A 227 -6.41 24.84 -6.01
N LYS A 228 -5.21 25.37 -6.29
CA LYS A 228 -4.98 26.41 -7.32
C LYS A 228 -5.00 25.86 -8.74
N SER A 229 -4.63 24.61 -8.95
CA SER A 229 -4.68 24.00 -10.28
C SER A 229 -6.13 23.67 -10.66
N PRO A 230 -6.59 23.84 -11.91
CA PRO A 230 -7.91 23.39 -12.33
C PRO A 230 -8.01 21.86 -12.45
N SER A 231 -6.97 21.19 -12.95
CA SER A 231 -6.95 19.74 -13.20
C SER A 231 -5.58 19.11 -12.91
N LEU A 232 -5.51 17.78 -12.82
CA LEU A 232 -4.22 17.11 -12.66
C LEU A 232 -3.32 17.34 -13.89
N ALA A 233 -3.89 17.35 -15.09
CA ALA A 233 -3.16 17.65 -16.32
C ALA A 233 -2.52 19.03 -16.26
N ALA A 234 -3.30 20.08 -15.95
CA ALA A 234 -2.77 21.44 -15.83
C ALA A 234 -1.71 21.56 -14.72
N PHE A 235 -1.89 20.84 -13.60
CA PHE A 235 -0.89 20.78 -12.55
C PHE A 235 0.42 20.16 -13.06
N LEU A 236 0.36 19.05 -13.80
CA LEU A 236 1.54 18.35 -14.30
C LEU A 236 2.15 18.99 -15.55
N ASP A 237 1.43 19.84 -16.27
CA ASP A 237 1.97 20.67 -17.36
C ASP A 237 2.95 21.71 -16.81
N ASN A 238 2.62 22.35 -15.68
CA ASN A 238 3.48 23.35 -15.05
C ASN A 238 3.42 23.27 -13.51
N PRO A 239 4.00 22.23 -12.90
CA PRO A 239 3.84 21.99 -11.47
C PRO A 239 4.49 23.07 -10.61
N ARG A 240 5.53 23.72 -11.12
CA ARG A 240 6.24 24.82 -10.43
C ARG A 240 5.41 26.10 -10.31
N ALA A 241 4.40 26.30 -11.16
CA ALA A 241 3.46 27.42 -11.01
C ALA A 241 2.52 27.26 -9.81
N PHE A 242 2.31 26.03 -9.34
CA PHE A 242 1.35 25.71 -8.27
C PHE A 242 2.04 25.30 -6.96
N TYR A 243 3.08 24.47 -7.05
CA TYR A 243 3.75 23.85 -5.92
C TYR A 243 4.78 24.76 -5.27
N GLN A 244 4.67 24.92 -3.95
CA GLN A 244 5.65 25.65 -3.15
C GLN A 244 6.19 24.74 -2.02
N PRO A 245 7.51 24.48 -1.97
CA PRO A 245 8.10 23.68 -0.89
C PRO A 245 7.73 24.23 0.49
N GLY A 246 7.14 23.38 1.34
CA GLY A 246 6.76 23.74 2.71
C GLY A 246 5.45 24.53 2.83
N ALA A 247 4.79 24.88 1.73
CA ALA A 247 3.45 25.46 1.79
C ALA A 247 2.44 24.48 2.42
N ARG A 248 1.37 25.03 2.98
CA ARG A 248 0.40 24.27 3.76
C ARG A 248 -0.25 23.18 2.90
N GLY A 249 -0.02 21.92 3.29
CA GLY A 249 -0.60 20.74 2.63
C GLY A 249 0.12 20.30 1.35
N ASP A 250 1.15 21.03 0.91
CA ASP A 250 1.82 20.74 -0.36
C ASP A 250 2.72 19.49 -0.27
N HIS A 251 3.01 18.95 0.92
CA HIS A 251 3.65 17.64 1.05
C HIS A 251 2.84 16.50 0.42
N TYR A 252 1.53 16.67 0.21
CA TYR A 252 0.70 15.73 -0.55
C TYR A 252 0.89 15.81 -2.07
N ALA A 253 1.53 16.87 -2.57
CA ALA A 253 1.61 17.18 -3.99
C ALA A 253 2.90 16.78 -4.67
N ARG A 254 3.90 16.31 -3.91
CA ARG A 254 5.19 15.90 -4.46
C ARG A 254 5.85 14.84 -3.58
N ASN A 255 6.21 13.71 -4.17
CA ASN A 255 6.96 12.63 -3.54
C ASN A 255 6.36 12.21 -2.18
N LEU A 256 5.06 11.88 -2.18
CA LEU A 256 4.27 11.61 -0.98
C LEU A 256 4.72 10.32 -0.29
N LEU A 257 5.06 9.27 -1.04
CA LEU A 257 5.56 8.02 -0.43
C LEU A 257 6.91 8.28 0.25
N TRP A 258 7.85 8.90 -0.46
CA TRP A 258 9.16 9.30 0.07
C TRP A 258 9.02 10.15 1.34
N PHE A 259 8.05 11.08 1.34
CA PHE A 259 7.72 11.88 2.49
C PHE A 259 7.24 11.03 3.68
N ASP A 260 6.32 10.09 3.45
CA ASP A 260 5.78 9.17 4.46
C ASP A 260 6.86 8.26 5.09
N PHE A 261 7.80 7.78 4.28
CA PHE A 261 9.01 7.07 4.74
C PHE A 261 9.97 7.94 5.56
N GLY A 262 9.68 9.24 5.73
CA GLY A 262 10.47 10.14 6.55
C GLY A 262 11.83 10.47 5.96
N LEU A 263 12.04 10.14 4.69
CA LEU A 263 13.34 10.27 4.04
C LEU A 263 13.70 11.74 3.81
N PRO A 264 15.00 12.07 3.84
CA PRO A 264 15.47 13.40 3.47
C PRO A 264 15.26 13.67 1.98
N PHE A 265 15.02 14.93 1.63
CA PHE A 265 15.06 15.36 0.22
C PHE A 265 16.49 15.74 -0.19
N PRO A 266 16.88 15.50 -1.46
CA PRO A 266 18.16 15.92 -2.00
C PRO A 266 18.43 17.41 -1.75
N PRO A 267 19.69 17.81 -1.52
CA PRO A 267 20.06 19.20 -1.25
C PRO A 267 19.57 20.18 -2.32
N GLU A 268 19.51 19.80 -3.60
CA GLU A 268 19.03 20.69 -4.67
C GLU A 268 17.53 21.03 -4.55
N MET A 269 16.76 20.24 -3.80
CA MET A 269 15.35 20.52 -3.51
C MET A 269 15.15 21.35 -2.23
N ARG A 270 16.21 21.61 -1.45
CA ARG A 270 16.16 22.50 -0.28
C ARG A 270 16.39 23.93 -0.76
N THR A 271 15.32 24.72 -0.86
CA THR A 271 15.47 26.16 -1.12
C THR A 271 16.29 26.80 -0.01
N LYS A 272 17.32 27.57 -0.37
CA LYS A 272 18.04 28.45 0.56
C LYS A 272 17.01 29.35 1.25
N ARG A 273 16.88 29.26 2.57
CA ARG A 273 16.30 30.37 3.36
C ARG A 273 17.32 31.51 3.30
N GLY A 274 17.19 32.38 2.30
CA GLY A 274 17.97 33.61 2.18
C GLY A 274 17.03 34.81 2.21
N ASN A 275 17.30 35.76 3.10
CA ASN A 275 16.64 37.07 3.19
C ASN A 275 16.53 37.75 1.82
N PRO A 276 15.43 38.46 1.51
CA PRO A 276 15.33 39.25 0.30
C PRO A 276 15.99 40.61 0.55
N HIS A 277 17.28 40.74 0.26
CA HIS A 277 17.90 42.04 -0.03
C HIS A 277 18.61 41.94 -1.38
N PRO A 278 18.18 42.72 -2.40
CA PRO A 278 18.91 42.81 -3.65
C PRO A 278 20.09 43.78 -3.47
N PRO A 279 21.32 43.44 -3.88
CA PRO A 279 22.27 44.46 -4.25
C PRO A 279 21.76 45.10 -5.55
N ARG A 280 21.46 46.39 -5.47
CA ARG A 280 21.39 47.27 -6.64
C ARG A 280 22.75 47.25 -7.31
N ASP A 281 22.79 47.08 -8.63
CA ASP A 281 23.70 47.86 -9.48
C ASP A 281 23.17 47.97 -10.91
N PRO A 282 23.57 49.03 -11.66
CA PRO A 282 22.84 49.54 -12.80
C PRO A 282 23.40 49.08 -14.16
N ASN A 283 22.48 49.03 -15.13
CA ASN A 283 22.60 48.98 -16.60
C ASN A 283 22.71 47.61 -17.33
N PRO A 284 21.95 47.44 -18.44
CA PRO A 284 21.81 46.17 -19.17
C PRO A 284 22.71 46.08 -20.42
N PRO A 285 23.09 44.88 -20.87
CA PRO A 285 23.53 44.66 -22.24
C PRO A 285 22.42 44.04 -23.11
N GLN A 286 22.45 44.47 -24.37
CA GLN A 286 21.48 44.23 -25.45
C GLN A 286 21.42 42.78 -25.95
N LEU A 287 20.25 42.43 -26.51
CA LEU A 287 19.98 41.20 -27.26
C LEU A 287 20.55 41.29 -28.70
N PRO A 288 21.00 40.17 -29.29
CA PRO A 288 20.86 39.96 -30.72
C PRO A 288 19.85 38.86 -31.03
N SER A 289 19.01 39.16 -32.01
CA SER A 289 17.95 38.34 -32.58
C SER A 289 18.47 37.19 -33.45
N GLY A 290 17.80 36.03 -33.37
CA GLY A 290 17.56 35.12 -34.49
C GLY A 290 18.66 34.14 -34.89
N VAL A 291 18.35 32.84 -34.83
CA VAL A 291 18.28 31.91 -35.96
C VAL A 291 17.83 30.53 -35.42
N GLY A 292 16.85 29.93 -36.09
CA GLY A 292 16.17 28.71 -35.67
C GLY A 292 16.99 27.43 -35.80
N LEU A 293 16.62 26.43 -34.99
CA LEU A 293 17.19 25.09 -35.05
C LEU A 293 16.10 24.04 -35.25
N ARG A 294 16.34 23.24 -36.30
CA ARG A 294 15.54 22.10 -36.77
C ARG A 294 15.33 21.05 -35.69
N ALA A 295 14.15 20.43 -35.72
CA ALA A 295 13.82 19.25 -34.96
C ALA A 295 14.57 18.02 -35.50
N HIS A 296 15.30 17.33 -34.62
CA HIS A 296 15.69 15.94 -34.82
C HIS A 296 15.03 15.10 -33.73
N THR A 297 14.18 14.18 -34.18
CA THR A 297 13.47 13.17 -33.41
C THR A 297 14.47 12.18 -32.82
N LEU A 298 14.44 11.95 -31.50
CA LEU A 298 15.16 10.88 -30.83
C LEU A 298 14.18 9.87 -30.21
N ASP A 299 14.48 8.60 -30.46
CA ASP A 299 13.76 7.38 -30.10
C ASP A 299 13.77 7.13 -28.57
N PRO A 300 12.63 6.86 -27.90
CA PRO A 300 12.56 6.72 -26.44
C PRO A 300 13.12 5.41 -25.86
N ASN A 301 13.57 4.43 -26.65
CA ASN A 301 13.93 3.10 -26.14
C ASN A 301 15.44 2.78 -26.08
N ALA A 302 16.32 3.74 -26.32
CA ALA A 302 17.77 3.52 -26.28
C ALA A 302 18.44 3.98 -24.97
N LEU A 303 18.08 3.39 -23.83
CA LEU A 303 18.91 3.45 -22.62
C LEU A 303 18.89 2.08 -21.95
N PHE A 304 20.04 1.39 -22.03
CA PHE A 304 20.52 0.23 -21.26
C PHE A 304 21.07 -0.90 -22.15
N HIS A 305 22.28 -0.71 -22.69
CA HIS A 305 23.25 -1.81 -22.88
C HIS A 305 24.69 -1.30 -22.62
N PRO A 306 25.58 -2.09 -22.01
CA PRO A 306 26.94 -1.67 -21.70
C PRO A 306 27.93 -2.11 -22.80
N VAL A 307 28.75 -1.20 -23.34
CA VAL A 307 29.89 -1.55 -24.22
C VAL A 307 31.04 -0.54 -23.98
N PRO A 308 32.32 -0.96 -24.04
CA PRO A 308 33.40 -0.42 -23.22
C PRO A 308 34.28 0.66 -23.89
N THR A 309 35.13 1.22 -23.02
CA THR A 309 36.27 2.14 -23.20
C THR A 309 36.89 2.25 -24.59
N VAL A 310 36.93 3.48 -25.13
CA VAL A 310 38.09 4.07 -25.82
C VAL A 310 38.08 5.59 -25.56
N ALA A 311 39.27 6.14 -25.31
CA ALA A 311 39.56 7.55 -25.02
C ALA A 311 39.38 8.46 -26.25
N ASP A 312 38.91 9.70 -26.04
CA ASP A 312 39.66 10.95 -26.32
C ASP A 312 38.75 12.19 -26.29
N GLY A 313 39.31 13.30 -25.80
CA GLY A 313 38.91 14.65 -26.23
C GLY A 313 37.96 15.44 -25.32
N HIS A 314 38.52 16.38 -24.57
CA HIS A 314 37.82 17.36 -23.72
C HIS A 314 36.71 18.17 -24.41
N SER A 315 35.55 18.30 -23.77
CA SER A 315 34.90 19.60 -23.54
C SER A 315 33.94 19.54 -22.34
N GLN A 316 33.86 20.63 -21.59
CA GLN A 316 33.28 20.74 -20.25
C GLN A 316 31.76 20.47 -20.21
N THR A 317 31.36 19.32 -19.65
CA THR A 317 29.99 18.99 -19.22
C THR A 317 29.99 18.38 -17.81
N SER A 318 30.69 19.01 -16.87
CA SER A 318 30.87 18.45 -15.52
C SER A 318 29.76 18.76 -14.52
N SER A 319 28.77 19.61 -14.84
CA SER A 319 27.74 20.03 -13.86
C SER A 319 26.49 19.16 -13.86
N SER A 320 25.87 18.83 -15.01
CA SER A 320 24.64 18.01 -15.00
C SER A 320 24.93 16.54 -14.68
N ALA A 321 26.01 15.97 -15.25
CA ALA A 321 26.39 14.58 -14.99
C ALA A 321 26.81 14.34 -13.52
N SER A 322 27.50 15.29 -12.89
CA SER A 322 27.90 15.16 -11.48
C SER A 322 26.73 15.34 -10.51
N LEU A 323 25.76 16.19 -10.84
CA LEU A 323 24.51 16.34 -10.08
C LEU A 323 23.61 15.09 -10.22
N ASP A 324 23.50 14.52 -11.42
CA ASP A 324 22.76 13.29 -11.65
C ASP A 324 23.41 12.08 -10.95
N LEU A 325 24.74 11.99 -10.93
CA LEU A 325 25.49 10.97 -10.18
C LEU A 325 25.32 11.11 -8.66
N ARG A 326 25.38 12.33 -8.11
CA ARG A 326 25.18 12.58 -6.67
C ARG A 326 23.75 12.28 -6.24
N SER A 327 22.75 12.72 -7.01
CA SER A 327 21.34 12.39 -6.80
C SER A 327 21.10 10.87 -6.87
N SER A 328 21.72 10.18 -7.83
CA SER A 328 21.64 8.72 -7.95
C SER A 328 22.24 8.01 -6.72
N SER A 329 23.45 8.40 -6.28
CA SER A 329 24.07 7.81 -5.07
C SER A 329 23.25 8.05 -3.80
N PHE A 330 22.65 9.24 -3.66
CA PHE A 330 21.77 9.58 -2.56
C PHE A 330 20.50 8.72 -2.54
N ILE A 331 19.84 8.55 -3.70
CA ILE A 331 18.65 7.72 -3.82
C ILE A 331 18.98 6.27 -3.47
N GLN A 332 20.05 5.71 -4.05
CA GLN A 332 20.46 4.33 -3.81
C GLN A 332 20.79 4.07 -2.34
N TRP A 333 21.48 5.00 -1.67
CA TRP A 333 21.76 4.88 -0.24
C TRP A 333 20.48 4.80 0.61
N ASN A 334 19.48 5.64 0.31
CA ASN A 334 18.22 5.62 1.05
C ASN A 334 17.41 4.35 0.77
N LEU A 335 17.43 3.83 -0.47
CA LEU A 335 16.79 2.55 -0.81
C LEU A 335 17.43 1.38 -0.06
N ALA A 336 18.77 1.32 -0.03
CA ALA A 336 19.50 0.30 0.73
C ALA A 336 19.26 0.43 2.25
N TRP A 337 19.17 1.65 2.77
CA TRP A 337 18.77 1.88 4.16
C TRP A 337 17.36 1.33 4.43
N LEU A 338 16.39 1.56 3.55
CA LEU A 338 15.05 1.00 3.71
C LEU A 338 15.05 -0.53 3.68
N ASP A 339 15.83 -1.18 2.81
CA ASP A 339 15.97 -2.64 2.79
C ASP A 339 16.55 -3.20 4.10
N SER A 340 17.40 -2.40 4.79
CA SER A 340 17.92 -2.78 6.10
C SER A 340 16.88 -2.69 7.23
N VAL A 341 15.83 -1.89 7.04
CA VAL A 341 14.82 -1.58 8.05
C VAL A 341 13.54 -2.39 7.87
N PHE A 342 13.02 -2.48 6.64
CA PHE A 342 11.75 -3.11 6.32
C PHE A 342 11.95 -4.54 5.83
N ASP A 343 11.34 -5.49 6.53
CA ASP A 343 11.38 -6.91 6.19
C ASP A 343 10.59 -7.20 4.89
N LEU A 344 9.49 -6.48 4.66
CA LEU A 344 8.65 -6.58 3.47
C LEU A 344 8.03 -5.23 3.09
N VAL A 345 8.00 -4.91 1.79
CA VAL A 345 7.22 -3.77 1.28
C VAL A 345 6.27 -4.29 0.20
N LEU A 346 4.97 -4.14 0.47
CA LEU A 346 3.89 -4.57 -0.41
C LEU A 346 3.78 -3.61 -1.61
N VAL A 347 3.19 -4.08 -2.71
CA VAL A 347 2.91 -3.24 -3.89
C VAL A 347 1.41 -3.27 -4.17
N ALA A 348 0.78 -2.09 -4.17
CA ALA A 348 -0.67 -1.94 -4.27
C ALA A 348 -1.26 -2.48 -5.59
N GLU A 349 -0.49 -2.46 -6.68
CA GLU A 349 -0.88 -3.04 -7.97
C GLU A 349 -0.93 -4.58 -7.95
N TYR A 350 -0.22 -5.22 -7.00
CA TYR A 350 -0.17 -6.67 -6.79
C TYR A 350 -0.65 -7.00 -5.37
N PHE A 351 -1.80 -6.42 -4.99
CA PHE A 351 -2.24 -6.40 -3.60
C PHE A 351 -2.51 -7.80 -3.03
N ASP A 352 -3.16 -8.68 -3.79
CA ASP A 352 -3.48 -10.04 -3.32
C ASP A 352 -2.21 -10.89 -3.21
N GLU A 353 -1.32 -10.81 -4.19
CA GLU A 353 0.00 -11.45 -4.17
C GLU A 353 0.81 -10.97 -2.96
N SER A 354 0.79 -9.65 -2.72
CA SER A 354 1.46 -9.04 -1.57
C SER A 354 0.89 -9.54 -0.24
N LEU A 355 -0.43 -9.72 -0.12
CA LEU A 355 -1.04 -10.26 1.10
C LEU A 355 -0.70 -11.73 1.33
N VAL A 356 -0.61 -12.55 0.29
CA VAL A 356 -0.16 -13.94 0.41
C VAL A 356 1.29 -14.00 0.92
N LEU A 357 2.19 -13.21 0.36
CA LEU A 357 3.57 -13.15 0.83
C LEU A 357 3.68 -12.59 2.25
N LEU A 358 2.83 -11.63 2.62
CA LEU A 358 2.73 -11.15 4.00
C LEU A 358 2.28 -12.25 4.96
N ALA A 359 1.27 -13.05 4.59
CA ALA A 359 0.80 -14.16 5.40
C ALA A 359 1.92 -15.18 5.65
N ASP A 360 2.63 -15.59 4.60
CA ASP A 360 3.77 -16.51 4.73
C ASP A 360 4.89 -15.93 5.61
N ALA A 361 5.28 -14.66 5.38
CA ALA A 361 6.32 -14.00 6.15
C ALA A 361 5.98 -13.82 7.66
N LEU A 362 4.69 -13.69 7.97
CA LEU A 362 4.18 -13.56 9.33
C LEU A 362 3.82 -14.90 10.00
N CYS A 363 3.88 -16.02 9.28
CA CYS A 363 3.36 -17.31 9.72
C CYS A 363 1.86 -17.23 10.06
N TRP A 364 1.11 -16.52 9.24
CA TRP A 364 -0.33 -16.32 9.36
C TRP A 364 -1.07 -17.17 8.32
N SER A 365 -2.31 -17.52 8.63
CA SER A 365 -3.21 -18.18 7.67
C SER A 365 -3.79 -17.17 6.68
N LEU A 366 -4.38 -17.65 5.58
CA LEU A 366 -5.13 -16.78 4.67
C LEU A 366 -6.35 -16.15 5.36
N ASP A 367 -6.90 -16.76 6.41
CA ASP A 367 -8.02 -16.21 7.18
C ASP A 367 -7.63 -15.00 8.05
N ASP A 368 -6.34 -14.87 8.36
CA ASP A 368 -5.80 -13.72 9.09
C ASP A 368 -5.58 -12.52 8.16
N VAL A 369 -5.44 -12.76 6.85
CA VAL A 369 -5.21 -11.71 5.83
C VAL A 369 -6.39 -11.45 4.89
N VAL A 370 -7.41 -12.31 4.88
CA VAL A 370 -8.64 -12.08 4.11
C VAL A 370 -9.43 -10.94 4.73
N GLY A 371 -9.90 -10.02 3.91
CA GLY A 371 -10.69 -8.87 4.35
C GLY A 371 -11.26 -8.08 3.19
N PHE A 372 -12.18 -7.16 3.51
CA PHE A 372 -12.76 -6.24 2.55
C PHE A 372 -11.84 -5.06 2.23
N MET A 373 -11.97 -4.51 1.03
CA MET A 373 -11.16 -3.38 0.58
C MET A 373 -11.70 -2.07 1.13
N HIS A 374 -11.04 -1.55 2.17
CA HIS A 374 -11.42 -0.29 2.78
C HIS A 374 -10.89 0.93 2.02
N ASN A 375 -11.64 2.03 2.08
CA ASN A 375 -11.31 3.30 1.43
C ASN A 375 -11.22 3.27 -0.10
N ALA A 376 -11.94 2.35 -0.76
CA ALA A 376 -12.10 2.35 -2.21
C ALA A 376 -12.90 3.59 -2.68
N GLN A 377 -12.45 4.24 -3.76
CA GLN A 377 -13.15 5.39 -4.34
C GLN A 377 -14.12 4.92 -5.42
N ALA A 378 -15.34 5.46 -5.45
CA ALA A 378 -16.30 5.21 -6.52
C ALA A 378 -15.69 5.54 -7.89
N GLY A 379 -15.77 4.62 -8.85
CA GLY A 379 -15.19 4.76 -10.19
C GLY A 379 -13.68 4.47 -10.30
N GLY A 380 -12.99 4.21 -9.19
CA GLY A 380 -11.67 3.55 -9.22
C GLY A 380 -11.90 2.05 -9.33
N GLY A 381 -11.46 1.43 -10.42
CA GLY A 381 -11.69 0.00 -10.69
C GLY A 381 -11.52 -0.86 -9.43
N GLN A 382 -12.58 -1.58 -9.08
CA GLN A 382 -12.52 -2.58 -8.02
C GLN A 382 -11.44 -3.61 -8.40
N GLY A 383 -10.50 -3.85 -7.49
CA GLY A 383 -9.64 -5.04 -7.44
C GLY A 383 -8.92 -5.47 -8.74
N GLY A 384 -7.61 -5.26 -8.79
CA GLY A 384 -6.70 -6.26 -9.39
C GLY A 384 -6.72 -6.46 -10.90
N SER A 385 -7.58 -5.81 -11.67
CA SER A 385 -7.40 -5.79 -13.12
C SER A 385 -6.30 -4.77 -13.43
N ALA A 386 -5.08 -5.28 -13.65
CA ALA A 386 -4.14 -4.61 -14.52
C ALA A 386 -4.94 -4.15 -15.74
N VAL A 387 -5.25 -2.85 -15.81
CA VAL A 387 -5.75 -2.25 -17.04
C VAL A 387 -4.64 -2.53 -18.03
N GLY A 388 -4.85 -3.53 -18.88
CA GLY A 388 -3.92 -3.84 -19.95
C GLY A 388 -3.63 -2.54 -20.68
N ASP A 389 -2.36 -2.31 -20.99
CA ASP A 389 -1.87 -1.10 -21.67
C ASP A 389 -2.65 -0.79 -22.98
N GLY A 390 -3.41 -1.75 -23.50
CA GLY A 390 -4.32 -1.60 -24.65
C GLY A 390 -5.58 -0.74 -24.42
N GLY A 391 -5.86 -0.25 -23.21
CA GLY A 391 -7.04 0.58 -22.92
C GLY A 391 -6.77 2.06 -22.60
N LEU A 392 -5.50 2.47 -22.47
CA LEU A 392 -5.14 3.84 -22.11
C LEU A 392 -4.89 4.70 -23.36
N THR A 393 -5.47 5.90 -23.37
CA THR A 393 -5.21 6.86 -24.44
C THR A 393 -3.73 7.28 -24.44
N ALA A 394 -3.23 7.79 -25.58
CA ALA A 394 -1.88 8.37 -25.63
C ALA A 394 -1.71 9.50 -24.60
N GLU A 395 -2.78 10.28 -24.38
CA GLU A 395 -2.83 11.34 -23.37
C GLU A 395 -2.69 10.79 -21.95
N ASP A 396 -3.36 9.68 -21.63
CA ASP A 396 -3.25 9.03 -20.32
C ASP A 396 -1.83 8.51 -20.04
N ARG A 397 -1.17 7.98 -21.07
CA ARG A 397 0.22 7.52 -20.97
C ARG A 397 1.15 8.70 -20.72
N GLN A 398 0.99 9.80 -21.46
CA GLN A 398 1.79 11.02 -21.28
C GLN A 398 1.55 11.66 -19.92
N LEU A 399 0.29 11.71 -19.44
CA LEU A 399 -0.04 12.21 -18.11
C LEU A 399 0.62 11.35 -17.02
N SER A 400 0.60 10.03 -17.18
CA SER A 400 1.24 9.09 -16.25
C SER A 400 2.76 9.26 -16.22
N ALA A 401 3.40 9.43 -17.38
CA ALA A 401 4.83 9.72 -17.48
C ALA A 401 5.20 11.01 -16.76
N ARG A 402 4.45 12.11 -16.97
CA ARG A 402 4.66 13.38 -16.26
C ARG A 402 4.45 13.25 -14.76
N ALA A 403 3.47 12.47 -14.32
CA ALA A 403 3.23 12.22 -12.90
C ALA A 403 4.39 11.47 -12.23
N ARG A 404 4.94 10.45 -12.89
CA ARG A 404 6.13 9.71 -12.42
C ARG A 404 7.38 10.59 -12.42
N ALA A 405 7.56 11.42 -13.45
CA ALA A 405 8.68 12.36 -13.54
C ALA A 405 8.63 13.43 -12.43
N TRP A 406 7.44 13.99 -12.15
CA TRP A 406 7.26 14.95 -11.06
C TRP A 406 7.49 14.31 -9.68
N ASN A 407 7.05 13.06 -9.51
CA ASN A 407 7.24 12.27 -8.29
C ASN A 407 8.40 11.26 -8.45
N ASN A 408 9.55 11.75 -8.92
CA ASN A 408 10.69 10.92 -9.26
C ASN A 408 11.26 10.08 -8.10
N LEU A 409 11.19 10.57 -6.86
CA LEU A 409 11.64 9.83 -5.68
C LEU A 409 10.67 8.70 -5.33
N ASP A 410 9.37 8.94 -5.46
CA ASP A 410 8.37 7.89 -5.33
C ASP A 410 8.50 6.84 -6.45
N TRP A 411 8.87 7.28 -7.66
CA TRP A 411 9.13 6.38 -8.78
C TRP A 411 10.32 5.46 -8.50
N ALA A 412 11.40 6.00 -7.93
CA ALA A 412 12.55 5.19 -7.49
C ALA A 412 12.15 4.15 -6.43
N LEU A 413 11.36 4.55 -5.42
CA LEU A 413 10.82 3.63 -4.40
C LEU A 413 9.98 2.52 -5.04
N TYR A 414 9.05 2.89 -5.92
CA TYR A 414 8.16 1.94 -6.57
C TYR A 414 8.94 0.91 -7.40
N VAL A 415 9.87 1.36 -8.25
CA VAL A 415 10.68 0.46 -9.08
C VAL A 415 11.52 -0.49 -8.22
N HIS A 416 12.14 0.02 -7.16
CA HIS A 416 12.96 -0.79 -6.24
C HIS A 416 12.13 -1.88 -5.53
N PHE A 417 11.00 -1.51 -4.93
CA PHE A 417 10.19 -2.47 -4.18
C PHE A 417 9.36 -3.38 -5.07
N ASN A 418 9.00 -2.95 -6.28
CA ASN A 418 8.41 -3.84 -7.28
C ASN A 418 9.39 -4.96 -7.66
N ARG A 419 10.66 -4.63 -7.97
CA ARG A 419 11.71 -5.66 -8.21
C ARG A 419 11.89 -6.59 -7.00
N SER A 420 11.92 -6.01 -5.79
CA SER A 420 12.05 -6.76 -4.54
C SER A 420 10.86 -7.69 -4.26
N LEU A 421 9.65 -7.30 -4.68
CA LEU A 421 8.45 -8.13 -4.61
C LEU A 421 8.55 -9.30 -5.60
N TRP A 422 8.91 -9.04 -6.86
CA TRP A 422 9.05 -10.09 -7.87
C TRP A 422 10.13 -11.11 -7.52
N ALA A 423 11.24 -10.67 -6.90
CA ALA A 423 12.25 -11.58 -6.37
C ALA A 423 11.66 -12.54 -5.30
N ARG A 424 10.81 -12.02 -4.42
CA ARG A 424 10.10 -12.82 -3.40
C ARG A 424 9.05 -13.74 -3.99
N ILE A 425 8.29 -13.28 -4.99
CA ILE A 425 7.35 -14.12 -5.76
C ILE A 425 8.08 -15.32 -6.37
N LYS A 426 9.25 -15.08 -6.99
CA LYS A 426 10.08 -16.15 -7.55
C LYS A 426 10.54 -17.14 -6.49
N GLN A 427 10.92 -16.68 -5.29
CA GLN A 427 11.32 -17.54 -4.16
C GLN A 427 10.15 -18.33 -3.57
N TYR A 428 8.98 -17.71 -3.44
CA TYR A 428 7.77 -18.35 -2.94
C TYR A 428 7.24 -19.43 -3.90
N GLY A 429 7.44 -19.21 -5.20
CA GLY A 429 7.02 -20.10 -6.28
C GLY A 429 5.70 -19.65 -6.92
N GLN A 430 5.70 -19.46 -8.25
CA GLN A 430 4.57 -18.89 -8.98
C GLN A 430 3.30 -19.73 -8.84
N SER A 431 3.37 -21.05 -9.07
CA SER A 431 2.19 -21.92 -8.95
C SER A 431 1.60 -21.91 -7.55
N ARG A 432 2.45 -21.93 -6.50
CA ARG A 432 2.00 -21.83 -5.10
C ARG A 432 1.33 -20.49 -4.84
N LEU A 433 1.87 -19.39 -5.39
CA LEU A 433 1.30 -18.06 -5.27
C LEU A 433 -0.07 -17.98 -5.94
N ASP A 434 -0.18 -18.46 -7.19
CA ASP A 434 -1.41 -18.42 -7.97
C ASP A 434 -2.54 -19.18 -7.25
N SER A 435 -2.25 -20.37 -6.71
CA SER A 435 -3.21 -21.13 -5.91
C SER A 435 -3.63 -20.39 -4.64
N ALA A 436 -2.68 -19.83 -3.88
CA ALA A 436 -2.99 -19.10 -2.65
C ALA A 436 -3.75 -17.79 -2.91
N VAL A 437 -3.47 -17.09 -4.01
CA VAL A 437 -4.21 -15.90 -4.45
C VAL A 437 -5.64 -16.26 -4.86
N ALA A 438 -5.81 -17.33 -5.64
CA ALA A 438 -7.14 -17.81 -6.02
C ALA A 438 -7.96 -18.18 -4.78
N GLU A 439 -7.35 -18.86 -3.81
CA GLU A 439 -7.98 -19.20 -2.54
C GLU A 439 -8.35 -17.95 -1.73
N LEU A 440 -7.43 -16.99 -1.58
CA LEU A 440 -7.68 -15.73 -0.88
C LEU A 440 -8.85 -14.95 -1.50
N ARG A 441 -8.93 -14.90 -2.85
CA ARG A 441 -10.02 -14.25 -3.58
C ARG A 441 -11.35 -14.97 -3.38
N ALA A 442 -11.37 -16.30 -3.50
CA ALA A 442 -12.56 -17.11 -3.29
C ALA A 442 -13.11 -16.95 -1.85
N ARG A 443 -12.22 -16.96 -0.84
CA ARG A 443 -12.59 -16.71 0.56
C ARG A 443 -13.18 -15.31 0.75
N ARG A 444 -12.56 -14.27 0.16
CA ARG A 444 -13.08 -12.90 0.21
C ARG A 444 -14.47 -12.79 -0.42
N GLU A 445 -14.69 -13.44 -1.56
CA GLU A 445 -15.98 -13.44 -2.25
C GLU A 445 -17.07 -14.17 -1.44
N ALA A 446 -16.74 -15.32 -0.84
CA ALA A 446 -17.65 -16.05 0.03
C ALA A 446 -18.05 -15.21 1.26
N LEU A 447 -17.08 -14.56 1.90
CA LEU A 447 -17.33 -13.62 3.01
C LEU A 447 -18.19 -12.43 2.56
N ALA A 448 -17.94 -11.89 1.37
CA ALA A 448 -18.73 -10.77 0.85
C ALA A 448 -20.18 -11.18 0.62
N LYS A 449 -20.43 -12.34 0.00
CA LYS A 449 -21.78 -12.89 -0.21
C LYS A 449 -22.52 -13.15 1.10
N HIS A 450 -21.81 -13.66 2.11
CA HIS A 450 -22.37 -13.97 3.42
C HIS A 450 -22.66 -12.70 4.24
N CYS A 451 -21.69 -11.78 4.31
CA CYS A 451 -21.76 -10.62 5.20
C CYS A 451 -22.47 -9.41 4.61
N LEU A 452 -22.45 -9.19 3.29
CA LEU A 452 -22.79 -7.90 2.69
C LEU A 452 -24.09 -7.94 1.88
N VAL A 453 -24.91 -6.90 2.02
CA VAL A 453 -26.05 -6.67 1.13
C VAL A 453 -25.52 -6.42 -0.29
N GLY A 454 -25.95 -7.27 -1.23
CA GLY A 454 -25.48 -7.23 -2.63
C GLY A 454 -24.07 -7.79 -2.85
N GLY A 455 -23.36 -8.22 -1.79
CA GLY A 455 -22.03 -8.81 -1.92
C GLY A 455 -20.90 -7.83 -2.29
N GLU A 456 -21.14 -6.52 -2.24
CA GLU A 456 -20.18 -5.51 -2.72
C GLU A 456 -20.14 -4.23 -1.88
N ALA A 457 -19.19 -3.34 -2.20
CA ALA A 457 -19.09 -2.03 -1.57
C ALA A 457 -20.09 -1.05 -2.20
N LEU A 458 -20.78 -0.28 -1.36
CA LEU A 458 -21.88 0.61 -1.77
C LEU A 458 -21.52 2.09 -1.60
N ASP A 459 -22.20 2.94 -2.39
CA ASP A 459 -22.12 4.40 -2.23
C ASP A 459 -22.56 4.78 -0.81
N PRO A 460 -21.85 5.71 -0.14
CA PRO A 460 -22.15 6.10 1.24
C PRO A 460 -23.57 6.61 1.47
N LYS A 461 -24.31 7.02 0.43
CA LYS A 461 -25.72 7.41 0.56
C LYS A 461 -26.65 6.25 0.94
N TYR A 462 -26.26 5.01 0.65
CA TYR A 462 -27.03 3.80 0.99
C TYR A 462 -26.67 3.23 2.37
N ILE A 463 -25.67 3.80 3.05
CA ILE A 463 -25.20 3.33 4.35
C ILE A 463 -25.83 4.18 5.46
N THR A 464 -26.94 3.68 6.01
CA THR A 464 -27.71 4.36 7.05
C THR A 464 -27.09 4.21 8.44
N ASP A 465 -26.49 3.05 8.73
CA ASP A 465 -25.78 2.81 9.98
C ASP A 465 -24.45 3.58 10.04
N ARG A 466 -24.37 4.54 10.97
CA ARG A 466 -23.20 5.40 11.16
C ARG A 466 -21.95 4.62 11.58
N ARG A 467 -22.09 3.43 12.16
CA ARG A 467 -20.96 2.56 12.54
C ARG A 467 -20.19 2.08 11.31
N PHE A 468 -20.87 1.86 10.19
CA PHE A 468 -20.26 1.37 8.95
C PHE A 468 -20.05 2.46 7.89
N ARG A 469 -20.49 3.70 8.16
CA ARG A 469 -20.36 4.81 7.21
C ARG A 469 -18.91 5.32 7.17
N PRO A 470 -18.20 5.20 6.03
CA PRO A 470 -16.82 5.62 5.94
C PRO A 470 -16.71 7.16 5.96
N PHE A 471 -15.60 7.65 6.51
CA PHE A 471 -15.29 9.08 6.52
C PHE A 471 -15.15 9.60 5.08
N GLN A 472 -15.92 10.63 4.76
CA GLN A 472 -15.91 11.25 3.44
C GLN A 472 -14.98 12.45 3.42
N PHE A 473 -14.07 12.49 2.45
CA PHE A 473 -13.10 13.57 2.30
C PHE A 473 -12.64 13.74 0.86
N GLY A 474 -12.39 14.98 0.46
CA GLY A 474 -12.09 15.33 -0.93
C GLY A 474 -13.33 15.29 -1.82
N SER A 475 -13.12 15.28 -3.14
CA SER A 475 -14.23 15.26 -4.12
C SER A 475 -14.72 13.85 -4.48
N GLY A 476 -13.92 12.82 -4.22
CA GLY A 476 -14.28 11.42 -4.47
C GLY A 476 -15.10 10.82 -3.34
N LYS A 477 -16.13 10.04 -3.69
CA LYS A 477 -16.91 9.27 -2.72
C LYS A 477 -16.15 8.02 -2.29
N VAL A 478 -16.02 7.83 -0.98
CA VAL A 478 -15.45 6.62 -0.40
C VAL A 478 -16.56 5.62 -0.17
N LEU A 479 -16.46 4.46 -0.81
CA LEU A 479 -17.41 3.35 -0.69
C LEU A 479 -17.29 2.68 0.69
N GLY A 480 -18.39 2.07 1.14
CA GLY A 480 -18.44 1.32 2.40
C GLY A 480 -19.35 0.10 2.29
N TYR A 481 -19.73 -0.46 3.43
CA TYR A 481 -20.40 -1.76 3.49
C TYR A 481 -21.71 -1.69 4.27
N VAL A 482 -22.68 -2.49 3.85
CA VAL A 482 -23.95 -2.71 4.55
C VAL A 482 -24.05 -4.19 4.84
N LEU A 483 -24.28 -4.54 6.11
CA LEU A 483 -24.35 -5.93 6.54
C LEU A 483 -25.71 -6.57 6.21
N GLN A 484 -25.68 -7.86 5.89
CA GLN A 484 -26.87 -8.69 5.76
C GLN A 484 -27.66 -8.74 7.08
N SER A 485 -28.98 -8.84 6.99
CA SER A 485 -29.85 -9.08 8.14
C SER A 485 -29.96 -10.59 8.44
N GLY A 486 -30.31 -10.93 9.69
CA GLY A 486 -30.54 -12.33 10.08
C GLY A 486 -29.28 -13.18 10.27
N LEU A 487 -28.09 -12.56 10.37
CA LEU A 487 -26.85 -13.24 10.71
C LEU A 487 -26.93 -13.85 12.13
N SER A 488 -26.27 -15.00 12.32
CA SER A 488 -26.06 -15.55 13.67
C SER A 488 -25.24 -14.56 14.52
N LEU A 489 -25.27 -14.69 15.85
CA LEU A 489 -24.48 -13.78 16.72
C LEU A 489 -22.98 -13.83 16.41
N GLN A 490 -22.45 -15.01 16.09
CA GLN A 490 -21.05 -15.19 15.73
C GLN A 490 -20.74 -14.58 14.36
N ASP A 491 -21.59 -14.82 13.37
CA ASP A 491 -21.44 -14.23 12.03
C ASP A 491 -21.55 -12.72 12.07
N GLN A 492 -22.48 -12.18 12.86
CA GLN A 492 -22.65 -10.76 13.06
C GLN A 492 -21.34 -10.15 13.56
N GLU A 493 -20.75 -10.70 14.62
CA GLU A 493 -19.51 -10.17 15.17
C GLU A 493 -18.36 -10.20 14.16
N GLU A 494 -18.24 -11.28 13.40
CA GLU A 494 -17.20 -11.45 12.38
C GLU A 494 -17.39 -10.51 11.18
N CYS A 495 -18.61 -10.43 10.65
CA CYS A 495 -18.96 -9.52 9.56
C CYS A 495 -18.82 -8.04 9.97
N GLU A 496 -19.19 -7.69 11.20
CA GLU A 496 -18.95 -6.35 11.75
C GLU A 496 -17.45 -6.02 11.80
N ARG A 497 -16.60 -6.96 12.24
CA ARG A 497 -15.14 -6.79 12.22
C ARG A 497 -14.61 -6.54 10.80
N LEU A 498 -15.13 -7.25 9.79
CA LEU A 498 -14.71 -7.09 8.40
C LEU A 498 -15.16 -5.74 7.79
N ALA A 499 -16.37 -5.30 8.10
CA ALA A 499 -17.01 -4.13 7.49
C ALA A 499 -16.70 -2.79 8.19
N THR A 500 -16.29 -2.81 9.47
CA THR A 500 -16.07 -1.59 10.25
C THR A 500 -14.90 -0.76 9.68
N PRO A 501 -15.11 0.53 9.31
CA PRO A 501 -14.05 1.38 8.80
C PRO A 501 -12.98 1.72 9.85
N GLU A 502 -11.78 2.04 9.37
CA GLU A 502 -10.57 2.29 10.18
C GLU A 502 -10.78 3.20 11.40
N LEU A 503 -11.46 4.34 11.24
CA LEU A 503 -11.58 5.32 12.32
C LEU A 503 -12.44 4.77 13.46
N GLN A 504 -13.60 4.18 13.11
CA GLN A 504 -14.50 3.54 14.04
C GLN A 504 -13.85 2.33 14.71
N TYR A 505 -13.09 1.52 13.96
CA TYR A 505 -12.37 0.39 14.53
C TYR A 505 -11.27 0.85 15.51
N LYS A 506 -10.51 1.89 15.17
CA LYS A 506 -9.54 2.50 16.08
C LYS A 506 -10.21 2.94 17.39
N ASP A 507 -11.38 3.58 17.32
CA ASP A 507 -12.10 4.03 18.51
C ASP A 507 -12.56 2.84 19.38
N LYS A 508 -12.98 1.72 18.77
CA LYS A 508 -13.25 0.46 19.48
C LYS A 508 -12.00 -0.07 20.20
N LEU A 509 -10.85 -0.12 19.52
CA LEU A 509 -9.59 -0.55 20.11
C LEU A 509 -9.11 0.38 21.23
N ASP A 510 -9.27 1.69 21.05
CA ASP A 510 -8.92 2.70 22.05
C ASP A 510 -9.76 2.51 23.32
N ALA A 511 -11.09 2.40 23.19
CA ALA A 511 -11.99 2.16 24.32
C ALA A 511 -11.68 0.85 25.05
N LYS A 512 -11.31 -0.22 24.32
CA LYS A 512 -10.93 -1.52 24.90
C LYS A 512 -9.60 -1.46 25.65
N GLN A 513 -8.61 -0.74 25.12
CA GLN A 513 -7.27 -0.66 25.71
C GLN A 513 -7.15 0.40 26.82
N PHE A 514 -7.94 1.46 26.74
CA PHE A 514 -7.94 2.60 27.66
C PHE A 514 -9.37 2.92 28.14
N PRO A 515 -9.98 2.03 28.94
CA PRO A 515 -11.33 2.25 29.45
C PRO A 515 -11.38 3.54 30.29
N PRO A 516 -12.48 4.32 30.22
CA PRO A 516 -12.65 5.48 31.08
C PRO A 516 -12.62 5.04 32.55
N THR A 517 -11.86 5.77 33.37
CA THR A 517 -11.90 5.57 34.82
C THR A 517 -13.28 5.91 35.32
N VAL A 518 -14.05 4.92 35.78
CA VAL A 518 -15.32 5.16 36.47
C VAL A 518 -15.00 5.93 37.74
N SER A 519 -15.31 7.22 37.78
CA SER A 519 -15.34 7.98 39.03
C SER A 519 -16.42 7.35 39.91
N VAL A 520 -16.01 6.70 41.01
CA VAL A 520 -16.91 6.20 42.04
C VAL A 520 -17.82 7.36 42.48
N PRO A 521 -19.16 7.19 42.50
CA PRO A 521 -20.03 8.21 43.05
C PRO A 521 -19.69 8.41 44.52
N LEU A 522 -19.30 9.61 44.93
CA LEU A 522 -19.34 9.99 46.34
C LEU A 522 -20.81 9.89 46.78
N LYS A 523 -21.16 8.80 47.47
CA LYS A 523 -22.42 8.68 48.19
C LYS A 523 -22.36 9.56 49.43
N THR A 524 -23.37 10.44 49.52
CA THR A 524 -24.06 10.93 50.74
C THR A 524 -23.20 11.68 51.77
N SER A 525 -23.62 12.77 52.41
CA SER A 525 -24.88 13.49 52.53
C SER A 525 -24.55 14.72 53.38
N ARG A 526 -25.19 15.85 53.14
CA ARG A 526 -25.56 16.79 54.21
C ARG A 526 -26.68 17.69 53.70
N LEU A 527 -27.87 17.44 54.24
CA LEU A 527 -29.00 18.36 54.25
C LEU A 527 -28.54 19.69 54.87
N PRO A 528 -28.95 20.85 54.32
CA PRO A 528 -28.87 22.10 55.05
C PRO A 528 -30.18 22.34 55.80
N SER A 529 -30.09 22.63 57.09
CA SER A 529 -31.08 23.37 57.87
C SER A 529 -30.37 24.03 59.07
N PRO A 530 -30.83 25.18 59.59
CA PRO A 530 -31.85 26.09 59.07
C PRO A 530 -31.28 27.24 58.22
#